data_AF-A0A7K4GU25-F1
#
_entry.id   AF-A0A7K4GU25-F1
#
_cell.length_a   1.000
_cell.length_b   1.000
_cell.length_c   1.000
_cell.angle_alpha   90.00
_cell.angle_beta   90.00
_cell.angle_gamma   90.00
#
_symmetry.space_group_name_H-M   'P 1'
#
loop_
_entity.id
_entity.type
_entity.pdbx_description
1 polymer ?
#
loop_
_entity_poly.entity_id
_entity_poly.type
_entity_poly.pdbx_seq_one_letter_code
_entity_poly.pdbx_strand_id
1 'polypeptide(L)'
;MSEKSKPNQNKYTYKYIQFTATPTEKKQIKHFANKENFKTTSEFVRRIVFDYIRRQENPELFHSAYNNSINPLQIERIAKNIREIMKNQEIILQREDKLEEMRELVINLNKLAESNALAKERETIIQLLEKHNSLSLRQIQEETKLAEEIIFKIISDMNLFKITSTGRFALR
;
A
#
# COMPACT_ATOMS: atom_id res chain seq x y z
N MET A 1 -44.38 39.72 50.17
CA MET A 1 -43.19 39.25 50.92
C MET A 1 -43.19 37.74 50.90
N SER A 2 -42.12 37.20 50.33
CA SER A 2 -41.61 35.83 50.31
C SER A 2 -42.57 34.64 50.24
N GLU A 3 -42.81 34.21 48.99
CA GLU A 3 -42.90 32.78 48.69
C GLU A 3 -41.66 32.08 49.27
N LYS A 4 -41.88 31.23 50.28
CA LYS A 4 -40.84 30.35 50.79
C LYS A 4 -40.58 29.28 49.72
N SER A 5 -39.46 29.42 49.02
CA SER A 5 -38.87 28.40 48.16
C SER A 5 -38.88 27.03 48.85
N LYS A 6 -39.53 26.04 48.25
CA LYS A 6 -39.38 24.63 48.64
C LYS A 6 -37.91 24.23 48.42
N PRO A 7 -37.21 23.67 49.42
CA PRO A 7 -35.87 23.16 49.20
C PRO A 7 -35.96 21.92 48.31
N ASN A 8 -35.28 21.98 47.17
CA ASN A 8 -35.06 20.89 46.24
C ASN A 8 -34.11 19.88 46.94
N GLN A 9 -34.64 18.98 47.76
CA GLN A 9 -33.83 18.01 48.51
C GLN A 9 -33.64 16.71 47.72
N ASN A 10 -32.45 16.63 47.13
CA ASN A 10 -31.60 15.46 46.88
C ASN A 10 -32.04 14.40 45.84
N LYS A 11 -31.50 14.58 44.62
CA LYS A 11 -31.10 13.53 43.69
C LYS A 11 -30.25 12.47 44.44
N TYR A 12 -30.44 11.20 44.10
CA TYR A 12 -29.74 9.99 44.57
C TYR A 12 -30.29 9.34 45.86
N THR A 13 -31.19 8.37 45.68
CA THR A 13 -31.51 7.36 46.69
C THR A 13 -30.37 6.33 46.72
N TYR A 14 -29.41 6.47 47.63
CA TYR A 14 -28.39 5.45 47.83
C TYR A 14 -29.03 4.21 48.47
N LYS A 15 -29.10 3.10 47.73
CA LYS A 15 -29.41 1.78 48.30
C LYS A 15 -28.12 1.18 48.84
N TYR A 16 -27.95 1.19 50.16
CA TYR A 16 -26.81 0.55 50.81
C TYR A 16 -27.04 -0.96 50.91
N ILE A 17 -26.06 -1.74 50.46
CA ILE A 17 -26.02 -3.19 50.66
C ILE A 17 -25.11 -3.45 51.86
N GLN A 18 -25.67 -4.04 52.92
CA GLN A 18 -24.90 -4.52 54.05
C GLN A 18 -24.50 -5.96 53.79
N PHE A 19 -23.23 -6.28 54.00
CA PHE A 19 -22.75 -7.66 54.01
C PHE A 19 -21.94 -7.90 55.28
N THR A 20 -21.98 -9.13 55.75
CA THR A 20 -21.28 -9.55 56.96
C THR A 20 -20.07 -10.39 56.54
N ALA A 21 -18.93 -10.14 57.18
CA ALA A 21 -17.71 -10.91 57.01
C ALA A 21 -17.16 -11.31 58.37
N THR A 22 -16.55 -12.47 58.46
CA THR A 22 -15.85 -12.94 59.65
C THR A 22 -14.67 -12.02 60.00
N PRO A 23 -14.17 -12.03 61.25
CA PRO A 23 -13.01 -11.23 61.63
C PRO A 23 -11.76 -11.53 60.80
N THR A 24 -11.57 -12.77 60.36
CA THR A 24 -10.46 -13.21 59.50
C THR A 24 -10.60 -12.65 58.09
N GLU A 25 -11.77 -12.76 57.47
CA GLU A 25 -12.06 -12.18 56.15
C GLU A 25 -11.90 -10.66 56.18
N LYS A 26 -12.39 -9.98 57.22
CA LYS A 26 -12.23 -8.53 57.37
C LYS A 26 -10.76 -8.11 57.40
N LYS A 27 -9.90 -8.89 58.08
CA LYS A 27 -8.44 -8.66 58.08
C LYS A 27 -7.83 -8.85 56.69
N GLN A 28 -8.23 -9.89 55.97
CA GLN A 28 -7.76 -10.15 54.61
C GLN A 28 -8.21 -9.07 53.63
N ILE A 29 -9.48 -8.68 53.64
CA ILE A 29 -10.02 -7.60 52.80
C ILE A 29 -9.23 -6.31 53.04
N LYS A 30 -8.96 -5.95 54.31
CA LYS A 30 -8.16 -4.76 54.63
C LYS A 30 -6.72 -4.88 54.16
N HIS A 31 -6.11 -6.06 54.29
CA HIS A 31 -4.75 -6.31 53.82
C HIS A 31 -4.65 -6.13 52.30
N PHE A 32 -5.56 -6.71 51.52
CA PHE A 32 -5.56 -6.59 50.07
C PHE A 32 -5.91 -5.18 49.59
N ALA A 33 -6.89 -4.53 50.22
CA ALA A 33 -7.24 -3.13 49.92
C ALA A 33 -6.02 -2.20 50.07
N ASN A 34 -5.24 -2.39 51.14
CA ASN A 34 -4.01 -1.61 51.36
C ASN A 34 -2.92 -1.97 50.35
N LYS A 35 -2.72 -3.27 50.07
CA LYS A 35 -1.71 -3.75 49.11
C LYS A 35 -1.91 -3.17 47.71
N GLU A 36 -3.16 -3.04 47.28
CA GLU A 36 -3.54 -2.52 45.96
C GLU A 36 -3.81 -1.00 45.97
N ASN A 37 -3.47 -0.29 47.05
CA ASN A 37 -3.58 1.16 47.20
C ASN A 37 -5.00 1.73 47.04
N PHE A 38 -6.03 1.03 47.51
CA PHE A 38 -7.39 1.54 47.55
C PHE A 38 -7.59 2.54 48.68
N LYS A 39 -8.38 3.60 48.44
CA LYS A 39 -8.65 4.64 49.44
C LYS A 39 -9.58 4.18 50.54
N THR A 40 -10.54 3.29 50.22
CA THR A 40 -11.46 2.71 51.21
C THR A 40 -11.70 1.22 50.96
N THR A 41 -12.01 0.49 52.03
CA THR A 41 -12.39 -0.93 51.94
C THR A 41 -13.67 -1.12 51.11
N SER A 42 -14.61 -0.18 51.16
CA SER A 42 -15.84 -0.22 50.37
C SER A 42 -15.57 -0.08 48.87
N GLU A 43 -14.60 0.74 48.47
CA GLU A 43 -14.17 0.90 47.08
C GLU A 43 -13.52 -0.38 46.56
N PHE A 44 -12.64 -0.99 47.37
CA PHE A 44 -12.04 -2.28 47.07
C PHE A 44 -13.09 -3.36 46.86
N VAL A 45 -14.02 -3.54 47.81
CA VAL A 45 -15.08 -4.56 47.73
C VAL A 45 -15.97 -4.33 46.50
N ARG A 46 -16.36 -3.08 46.24
CA ARG A 46 -17.18 -2.74 45.06
C ARG A 46 -16.48 -3.16 43.76
N ARG A 47 -15.18 -2.88 43.63
CA ARG A 47 -14.42 -3.23 42.43
C ARG A 47 -14.31 -4.74 42.25
N ILE A 48 -14.02 -5.48 43.31
CA ILE A 48 -13.94 -6.95 43.26
C ILE A 48 -15.28 -7.56 42.85
N VAL A 49 -16.40 -7.05 43.37
CA VAL A 49 -17.73 -7.53 42.98
C VAL A 49 -17.98 -7.29 41.48
N PHE A 50 -17.70 -6.09 40.96
CA PHE A 50 -17.88 -5.81 39.53
C PHE A 50 -16.91 -6.61 38.65
N ASP A 51 -15.67 -6.81 39.08
CA ASP A 51 -14.69 -7.62 38.35
C ASP A 51 -15.12 -9.10 38.32
N TYR A 52 -15.69 -9.60 39.42
CA TYR A 52 -16.25 -10.95 39.46
C TYR A 52 -17.45 -11.11 38.51
N ILE A 53 -18.40 -10.18 38.55
CA ILE A 53 -19.55 -10.17 37.63
C ILE A 53 -19.08 -10.11 36.18
N ARG A 54 -18.16 -9.20 35.85
CA ARG A 54 -17.61 -9.04 34.49
C ARG A 54 -16.97 -10.32 33.98
N ARG A 55 -16.27 -11.07 34.84
CA ARG A 55 -15.68 -12.38 34.51
C ARG A 55 -16.72 -13.47 34.28
N GLN A 56 -17.82 -13.45 35.03
CA GLN A 56 -18.94 -14.37 34.84
C GLN A 56 -19.71 -14.08 33.55
N GLU A 57 -19.92 -12.80 33.22
CA GLU A 57 -20.62 -12.39 31.99
C GLU A 57 -19.77 -12.59 30.73
N ASN A 58 -18.45 -12.47 30.83
CA ASN A 58 -17.53 -12.56 29.69
C ASN A 58 -16.44 -13.61 29.94
N PRO A 59 -16.79 -14.89 30.14
CA PRO A 59 -15.82 -15.93 30.51
C PRO A 59 -14.66 -16.00 29.51
N GLU A 60 -14.95 -15.89 28.21
CA GLU A 60 -13.97 -16.04 27.14
C GLU A 60 -12.81 -15.03 27.18
N LEU A 61 -13.05 -13.83 27.71
CA LEU A 61 -12.01 -12.80 27.87
C LEU A 61 -11.03 -13.10 29.01
N PHE A 62 -11.40 -13.98 29.95
CA PHE A 62 -10.63 -14.23 31.18
C PHE A 62 -10.20 -15.69 31.35
N HIS A 63 -10.65 -16.60 30.47
CA HIS A 63 -10.20 -18.00 30.45
C HIS A 63 -8.73 -18.17 30.03
N SER A 64 -8.09 -17.15 29.47
CA SER A 64 -6.71 -17.21 28.98
C SER A 64 -5.63 -17.16 30.07
N ALA A 65 -5.97 -16.82 31.32
CA ALA A 65 -4.98 -16.58 32.37
C ALA A 65 -4.43 -17.85 33.06
N TYR A 66 -4.99 -19.04 32.82
CA TYR A 66 -4.55 -20.26 33.50
C TYR A 66 -3.68 -21.21 32.66
N ASN A 67 -3.48 -20.98 31.35
CA ASN A 67 -2.60 -21.85 30.54
C ASN A 67 -1.87 -21.20 29.34
N ASN A 68 -2.05 -19.91 29.05
CA ASN A 68 -1.32 -19.27 27.94
C ASN A 68 -0.44 -18.12 28.43
N SER A 69 0.65 -18.48 29.12
CA SER A 69 1.86 -17.65 29.02
C SER A 69 2.28 -17.69 27.55
N ILE A 70 2.07 -16.60 26.81
CA ILE A 70 2.58 -16.47 25.44
C ILE A 70 4.07 -16.81 25.50
N ASN A 71 4.45 -17.91 24.85
CA ASN A 71 5.81 -18.42 24.95
C ASN A 71 6.77 -17.37 24.37
N PRO A 72 7.71 -16.81 25.15
CA PRO A 72 8.61 -15.76 24.67
C PRO A 72 9.43 -16.20 23.45
N LEU A 73 9.72 -17.49 23.30
CA LEU A 73 10.37 -18.05 22.11
C LEU A 73 9.51 -17.94 20.84
N GLN A 74 8.17 -18.02 20.97
CA GLN A 74 7.27 -17.83 19.83
C GLN A 74 7.25 -16.36 19.41
N ILE A 75 7.24 -15.42 20.37
CA ILE A 75 7.32 -13.99 20.07
C ILE A 75 8.66 -13.66 19.38
N GLU A 76 9.76 -14.21 19.88
CA GLU A 76 11.09 -14.01 19.28
C GLU A 76 11.17 -14.58 17.85
N ARG A 77 10.62 -15.77 17.63
CA ARG A 77 10.51 -16.37 16.28
C ARG A 77 9.67 -15.51 15.34
N ILE A 78 8.52 -15.00 15.80
CA ILE A 78 7.67 -14.11 15.01
C ILE A 78 8.44 -12.83 14.66
N ALA A 79 9.14 -12.21 15.62
CA ALA A 79 9.94 -11.02 15.38
C ALA A 79 11.07 -11.27 14.38
N LYS A 80 11.74 -12.44 14.44
CA LYS A 80 12.76 -12.83 13.48
C LYS A 80 12.17 -12.99 12.07
N ASN A 81 11.05 -13.70 11.95
CA ASN A 81 10.38 -13.90 10.66
C ASN A 81 9.93 -12.58 10.04
N ILE A 82 9.41 -11.64 10.84
CA ILE A 82 9.04 -10.30 10.36
C ILE A 82 10.27 -9.57 9.78
N ARG A 83 11.42 -9.62 10.45
CA ARG A 83 12.65 -8.98 9.93
C ARG A 83 13.11 -9.62 8.62
N GLU A 84 13.01 -10.95 8.49
CA GLU A 84 13.36 -11.65 7.24
C GLU A 84 12.40 -11.26 6.11
N ILE A 85 11.10 -11.16 6.39
CA ILE A 85 10.11 -10.68 5.41
C ILE A 85 10.45 -9.25 4.95
N MET A 86 10.79 -8.34 5.87
CA MET A 86 11.16 -6.97 5.51
C MET A 86 12.40 -6.92 4.60
N LYS A 87 13.44 -7.72 4.91
CA LYS A 87 14.62 -7.82 4.03
C LYS A 87 14.27 -8.35 2.65
N ASN A 88 13.41 -9.37 2.58
CA ASN A 88 12.98 -9.93 1.30
C ASN A 88 12.15 -8.92 0.49
N GLN A 89 11.31 -8.12 1.14
CA GLN A 89 10.57 -7.04 0.48
C GLN A 89 11.49 -5.99 -0.13
N GLU A 90 12.55 -5.59 0.57
CA GLU A 90 13.56 -4.65 0.04
C GLU A 90 14.27 -5.21 -1.19
N ILE A 91 14.62 -6.51 -1.18
CA ILE A 91 15.22 -7.20 -2.33
C ILE A 91 14.24 -7.25 -3.51
N ILE A 92 12.95 -7.47 -3.26
CA ILE A 92 11.92 -7.49 -4.31
C ILE A 92 11.81 -6.12 -4.97
N LEU A 93 11.74 -5.04 -4.20
CA LEU A 93 11.67 -3.67 -4.73
C LEU A 93 12.89 -3.35 -5.62
N GLN A 94 14.10 -3.70 -5.16
CA GLN A 94 15.31 -3.52 -5.97
C GLN A 94 15.31 -4.33 -7.29
N ARG A 95 14.62 -5.48 -7.32
CA ARG A 95 14.47 -6.28 -8.54
C ARG A 95 13.43 -5.67 -9.47
N GLU A 96 12.35 -5.12 -8.94
CA GLU A 96 11.33 -4.42 -9.74
C GLU A 96 11.93 -3.21 -10.46
N ASP A 97 12.72 -2.39 -9.77
CA ASP A 97 13.41 -1.24 -10.39
C ASP A 97 14.30 -1.69 -11.57
N LYS A 98 15.10 -2.74 -11.37
CA LYS A 98 15.95 -3.30 -12.44
C LYS A 98 15.15 -3.87 -13.61
N LEU A 99 13.99 -4.47 -13.35
CA LEU A 99 13.13 -4.99 -14.41
C LEU A 99 12.54 -3.86 -15.26
N GLU A 100 12.20 -2.73 -14.65
CA GLU A 100 11.72 -1.56 -15.39
C GLU A 100 12.86 -0.94 -16.23
N GLU A 101 14.08 -0.81 -15.67
CA GLU A 101 15.26 -0.38 -16.45
C GLU A 101 15.51 -1.31 -17.66
N MET A 102 15.41 -2.62 -17.46
CA MET A 102 15.56 -3.59 -18.56
C MET A 102 14.45 -3.43 -19.61
N ARG A 103 13.22 -3.17 -19.18
CA ARG A 103 12.08 -2.95 -20.09
C ARG A 103 12.28 -1.71 -20.94
N GLU A 104 12.71 -0.60 -20.34
CA GLU A 104 13.05 0.62 -21.09
C GLU A 104 14.18 0.37 -22.10
N LEU A 105 15.20 -0.38 -21.70
CA LEU A 105 16.32 -0.74 -22.58
C LEU A 105 15.85 -1.60 -23.76
N VAL A 106 14.96 -2.57 -23.54
CA VAL A 106 14.37 -3.38 -24.62
C VAL A 106 13.53 -2.52 -25.57
N ILE A 107 12.74 -1.58 -25.06
CA ILE A 107 11.96 -0.65 -25.90
C ILE A 107 12.90 0.20 -26.77
N ASN A 108 13.98 0.71 -26.18
CA ASN A 108 14.96 1.51 -26.92
C ASN A 108 15.73 0.68 -27.95
N LEU A 109 16.10 -0.55 -27.62
CA LEU A 109 16.72 -1.48 -28.58
C LEU A 109 15.77 -1.83 -29.73
N ASN A 110 14.48 -2.04 -29.46
CA ASN A 110 13.50 -2.29 -30.52
C ASN A 110 13.35 -1.07 -31.44
N LYS A 111 13.28 0.15 -30.89
CA LYS A 111 13.26 1.38 -31.71
C LYS A 111 14.53 1.50 -32.56
N LEU A 112 15.70 1.21 -31.99
CA LEU A 112 16.97 1.22 -32.73
C LEU A 112 17.00 0.13 -33.81
N ALA A 113 16.56 -1.08 -33.50
CA ALA A 113 16.49 -2.19 -34.43
C ALA A 113 15.53 -1.89 -35.59
N GLU A 114 14.34 -1.33 -35.31
CA GLU A 114 13.40 -0.88 -36.34
C GLU A 114 13.99 0.24 -37.20
N SER A 115 14.70 1.20 -36.60
CA SER A 115 15.35 2.27 -37.36
C SER A 115 16.50 1.77 -38.24
N ASN A 116 17.22 0.73 -37.78
CA ASN A 116 18.32 0.13 -38.51
C ASN A 116 17.86 -0.88 -39.56
N ALA A 117 16.73 -1.56 -39.33
CA ALA A 117 16.19 -2.57 -40.24
C ALA A 117 15.87 -2.00 -41.63
N LEU A 118 15.54 -0.70 -41.71
CA LEU A 118 15.25 0.01 -42.95
C LEU A 118 16.35 0.99 -43.36
N ALA A 119 17.55 0.90 -42.77
CA ALA A 119 18.63 1.85 -43.03
C ALA A 119 19.10 1.83 -44.49
N LYS A 120 19.22 0.64 -45.10
CA LYS A 120 19.64 0.49 -46.50
C LYS A 120 18.58 1.02 -47.46
N GLU A 121 17.34 0.67 -47.23
CA GLU A 121 16.18 1.09 -48.01
C GLU A 121 16.02 2.61 -47.93
N ARG A 122 16.22 3.18 -46.73
CA ARG A 122 16.22 4.62 -46.50
C ARG A 122 17.31 5.32 -47.31
N GLU A 123 18.54 4.84 -47.24
CA GLU A 123 19.66 5.44 -47.97
C GLU A 123 19.44 5.38 -49.48
N THR A 124 18.84 4.28 -49.97
CA THR A 124 18.45 4.12 -51.38
C THR A 124 17.41 5.17 -51.81
N ILE A 125 16.37 5.40 -51.01
CA ILE A 125 15.34 6.41 -51.33
C ILE A 125 15.93 7.84 -51.28
N ILE A 126 16.80 8.14 -50.31
CA ILE A 126 17.46 9.45 -50.21
C ILE A 126 18.31 9.70 -51.46
N GLN A 127 19.21 8.77 -51.82
CA GLN A 127 20.05 8.90 -53.01
C GLN A 127 19.25 9.04 -54.31
N LEU A 128 18.09 8.38 -54.40
CA LEU A 128 17.20 8.51 -55.54
C LEU A 128 16.58 9.92 -55.61
N LEU A 129 16.09 10.44 -54.49
CA LEU A 129 15.46 11.77 -54.44
C LEU A 129 16.47 12.91 -54.59
N GLU A 130 17.72 12.73 -54.16
CA GLU A 130 18.83 13.66 -54.44
C GLU A 130 19.11 13.79 -55.94
N LYS A 131 18.97 12.70 -56.71
CA LYS A 131 19.21 12.70 -58.16
C LYS A 131 18.06 13.30 -58.98
N HIS A 132 16.82 13.13 -58.52
CA HIS A 132 15.63 13.43 -59.34
C HIS A 132 14.79 14.62 -58.86
N ASN A 133 15.19 15.32 -57.78
CA ASN A 133 14.51 16.44 -57.12
C ASN A 133 13.11 16.12 -56.55
N SER A 134 12.23 15.46 -57.30
CA SER A 134 10.95 14.95 -56.81
C SER A 134 10.45 13.74 -57.61
N LEU A 135 9.88 12.76 -56.93
CA LEU A 135 9.33 11.54 -57.53
C LEU A 135 7.93 11.23 -56.99
N SER A 136 7.08 10.61 -57.82
CA SER A 136 5.82 10.03 -57.32
C SER A 136 6.08 8.69 -56.60
N LEU A 137 5.16 8.26 -55.75
CA LEU A 137 5.27 6.97 -55.03
C LEU A 137 5.57 5.81 -55.97
N ARG A 138 4.85 5.75 -57.10
CA ARG A 138 5.01 4.72 -58.12
C ARG A 138 6.39 4.74 -58.78
N GLN A 139 6.95 5.92 -59.04
CA GLN A 139 8.30 6.04 -59.59
C GLN A 139 9.36 5.58 -58.59
N ILE A 140 9.20 5.91 -57.30
CA ILE A 140 10.09 5.43 -56.24
C ILE A 140 10.00 3.91 -56.15
N GLN A 141 8.80 3.35 -56.24
CA GLN A 141 8.57 1.90 -56.22
C GLN A 141 9.22 1.18 -57.41
N GLU A 142 9.07 1.72 -58.62
CA GLU A 142 9.64 1.15 -59.84
C GLU A 142 11.18 1.19 -59.83
N GLU A 143 11.78 2.27 -59.36
CA GLU A 143 13.25 2.43 -59.31
C GLU A 143 13.90 1.67 -58.15
N THR A 144 13.28 1.64 -56.97
CA THR A 144 13.86 0.98 -55.78
C THR A 144 13.46 -0.48 -55.63
N LYS A 145 12.40 -0.92 -56.32
CA LYS A 145 11.77 -2.25 -56.16
C LYS A 145 11.30 -2.56 -54.74
N LEU A 146 11.12 -1.54 -53.90
CA LEU A 146 10.61 -1.68 -52.55
C LEU A 146 9.09 -1.81 -52.54
N ALA A 147 8.53 -2.46 -51.53
CA ALA A 147 7.09 -2.49 -51.33
C ALA A 147 6.58 -1.09 -50.96
N GLU A 148 5.35 -0.75 -51.39
CA GLU A 148 4.72 0.54 -51.11
C GLU A 148 4.69 0.86 -49.61
N GLU A 149 4.38 -0.13 -48.78
CA GLU A 149 4.32 -0.03 -47.31
C GLU A 149 5.67 0.39 -46.70
N ILE A 150 6.78 -0.14 -47.22
CA ILE A 150 8.14 0.18 -46.76
C ILE A 150 8.49 1.62 -47.13
N ILE A 151 8.17 2.02 -48.37
CA ILE A 151 8.41 3.39 -48.85
C ILE A 151 7.60 4.38 -48.01
N PHE A 152 6.32 4.07 -47.76
CA PHE A 152 5.46 4.93 -46.96
C PHE A 152 5.99 5.08 -45.53
N LYS A 153 6.38 3.96 -44.90
CA LYS A 153 6.98 3.95 -43.55
C LYS A 153 8.24 4.80 -43.47
N ILE A 154 9.15 4.67 -44.43
CA ILE A 154 10.41 5.45 -44.46
C ILE A 154 10.12 6.96 -44.63
N ILE A 155 9.19 7.30 -45.52
CA ILE A 155 8.85 8.69 -45.82
C ILE A 155 8.09 9.33 -44.65
N SER A 156 7.20 8.59 -43.98
CA SER A 156 6.41 9.09 -42.85
C SER A 156 7.22 9.23 -41.57
N ASP A 157 8.18 8.34 -41.33
CA ASP A 157 8.97 8.31 -40.09
C ASP A 157 10.02 9.43 -40.03
N MET A 158 10.29 10.13 -41.14
CA MET A 158 11.31 11.16 -41.20
C MET A 158 10.80 12.54 -41.59
N ASN A 159 11.22 13.52 -40.80
CA ASN A 159 11.06 14.94 -41.12
C ASN A 159 11.95 15.43 -42.29
N LEU A 160 12.65 14.53 -42.97
CA LEU A 160 13.51 14.82 -44.13
C LEU A 160 12.74 14.90 -45.45
N PHE A 161 11.56 14.31 -45.53
CA PHE A 161 10.77 14.29 -46.76
C PHE A 161 9.64 15.33 -46.70
N LYS A 162 9.30 15.90 -47.85
CA LYS A 162 8.13 16.76 -48.03
C LYS A 162 7.30 16.27 -49.21
N ILE A 163 6.00 16.50 -49.11
CA ILE A 163 5.07 16.34 -50.22
C ILE A 163 4.94 17.70 -50.90
N THR A 164 5.22 17.76 -52.20
CA THR A 164 5.03 18.96 -53.02
C THR A 164 3.55 19.22 -53.27
N SER A 165 3.20 20.42 -53.73
CA SER A 165 1.83 20.80 -54.11
C SER A 165 1.22 19.89 -55.20
N THR A 166 2.05 19.19 -55.97
CA THR A 166 1.65 18.22 -57.00
C THR A 166 1.51 16.79 -56.47
N GLY A 167 1.60 16.57 -55.15
CA GLY A 167 1.53 15.24 -54.54
C GLY A 167 2.76 14.35 -54.77
N ARG A 168 3.93 14.94 -55.04
CA ARG A 168 5.20 14.22 -55.25
C ARG A 168 6.07 14.30 -54.00
N PHE A 169 6.91 13.30 -53.77
CA PHE A 169 7.85 13.30 -52.66
C PHE A 169 9.17 13.94 -53.09
N ALA A 170 9.71 14.79 -52.22
CA ALA A 170 11.00 15.45 -52.38
C ALA A 170 11.72 15.49 -51.03
N LEU A 171 13.05 15.64 -51.07
CA LEU A 171 13.81 15.98 -49.87
C LEU A 171 13.50 17.43 -49.48
N ARG A 172 13.44 17.69 -48.17
CA ARG A 172 13.15 19.03 -47.64
C ARG A 172 14.20 20.05 -48.04
#